data_AF-A0A920PWV4-F1
#
_entry.id   AF-A0A920PWV4-F1
#
_cell.length_a   1.000
_cell.length_b   1.000
_cell.length_c   1.000
_cell.angle_alpha   90.00
_cell.angle_beta   90.00
_cell.angle_gamma   90.00
#
_symmetry.space_group_name_H-M   'P 1'
#
loop_
_entity.id
_entity.type
_entity.pdbx_description
1 polymer ?
#
loop_
_entity_poly.entity_id
_entity_poly.type
_entity_poly.pdbx_seq_one_letter_code
_entity_poly.pdbx_strand_id
1 'polypeptide(L)'
;MVQAEIKTRFEVGPITFIARHELWDGNIQDHADQGVSIVVQGIVDGEETTLLRFNCFDVERSYIYGPENPNLKSDGPMMLAGRTEGSTGMGKLYRMDPTADGNPIGWTIKTMKSKLPDMLERAGIPR
;
A
#
# COMPACT_ATOMS: atom_id res chain seq x y z
N MET A 1 13.74 -0.17 -23.79
CA MET A 1 12.39 -0.48 -24.28
C MET A 1 11.42 0.14 -23.30
N VAL A 2 10.66 1.17 -23.69
CA VAL A 2 9.73 1.86 -22.78
C VAL A 2 8.53 0.94 -22.58
N GLN A 3 8.47 0.25 -21.44
CA GLN A 3 7.29 -0.48 -21.04
C GLN A 3 6.23 0.58 -20.73
N ALA A 4 5.27 0.76 -21.64
CA ALA A 4 4.11 1.59 -21.38
C ALA A 4 3.35 0.95 -20.21
N GLU A 5 3.57 1.46 -19.01
CA GLU A 5 2.95 0.97 -17.78
C GLU A 5 1.44 1.22 -17.89
N ILE A 6 0.66 0.16 -18.15
CA ILE A 6 -0.80 0.26 -18.20
C ILE A 6 -1.28 0.46 -16.76
N LYS A 7 -1.52 1.72 -16.41
CA LYS A 7 -2.17 2.13 -15.16
C LYS A 7 -3.59 2.56 -15.44
N THR A 8 -4.54 2.05 -14.66
CA THR A 8 -5.94 2.47 -14.69
C THR A 8 -6.21 3.35 -13.49
N ARG A 9 -6.73 4.56 -13.72
CA ARG A 9 -7.08 5.53 -12.68
C ARG A 9 -8.61 5.60 -12.53
N PHE A 10 -9.07 5.66 -11.29
CA PHE A 10 -10.48 5.83 -10.94
C PHE A 10 -10.60 6.98 -9.94
N GLU A 11 -11.15 8.10 -10.39
CA GLU A 11 -11.37 9.30 -9.56
C GLU A 11 -12.69 9.15 -8.79
N VAL A 12 -12.63 9.30 -7.46
CA VAL A 12 -13.76 9.10 -6.55
C VAL A 12 -13.78 10.23 -5.53
N GLY A 13 -14.22 11.41 -5.99
CA GLY A 13 -14.26 12.61 -5.16
C GLY A 13 -12.86 13.02 -4.69
N PRO A 14 -12.58 13.08 -3.37
CA PRO A 14 -11.29 13.55 -2.85
C PRO A 14 -10.15 12.53 -2.98
N ILE A 15 -10.44 11.30 -3.42
CA ILE A 15 -9.44 10.24 -3.57
C ILE A 15 -9.41 9.69 -5.00
N THR A 16 -8.24 9.19 -5.39
CA THR A 16 -8.04 8.48 -6.67
C THR A 16 -7.49 7.08 -6.39
N PHE A 17 -8.09 6.08 -7.01
CA PHE A 17 -7.54 4.72 -7.04
C PHE A 17 -6.72 4.52 -8.31
N ILE A 18 -5.56 3.89 -8.18
CA ILE A 18 -4.68 3.58 -9.31
C ILE A 18 -4.34 2.11 -9.23
N ALA A 19 -4.76 1.34 -10.24
CA ALA A 19 -4.43 -0.07 -10.36
C ALA A 19 -3.44 -0.27 -11.52
N ARG A 20 -2.36 -1.01 -11.27
CA ARG A 20 -1.39 -1.39 -12.30
C ARG A 20 -0.75 -2.73 -11.99
N HIS A 21 -0.30 -3.42 -13.03
CA HIS A 21 0.57 -4.58 -12.86
C HIS A 21 2.00 -4.11 -12.64
N GLU A 22 2.68 -4.66 -11.64
CA GLU A 22 4.07 -4.37 -11.32
C GLU A 22 4.90 -5.66 -11.35
N LEU A 23 6.12 -5.54 -11.87
CA LEU A 23 7.18 -6.51 -11.64
C LEU A 23 8.00 -5.98 -10.47
N TRP A 24 8.09 -6.76 -9.40
CA TRP A 24 8.90 -6.43 -8.24
C TRP A 24 10.22 -7.18 -8.30
N ASP A 25 11.27 -6.43 -8.60
CA ASP A 25 12.67 -6.86 -8.53
C ASP A 25 13.22 -6.40 -7.19
N GLY A 26 13.09 -7.25 -6.16
CA GLY A 26 13.65 -6.98 -4.82
C GLY A 26 15.17 -7.17 -4.74
N ASN A 27 15.79 -7.70 -5.80
CA ASN A 27 17.21 -7.87 -6.09
C ASN A 27 17.32 -8.94 -7.20
N ILE A 28 18.04 -8.63 -8.28
CA ILE A 28 18.25 -9.40 -9.52
C ILE A 28 18.72 -10.87 -9.35
N GLN A 29 19.02 -11.31 -8.13
CA GLN A 29 19.64 -12.61 -7.89
C GLN A 29 18.69 -13.73 -7.46
N ASP A 30 17.53 -13.50 -6.81
CA ASP A 30 16.68 -14.64 -6.36
C ASP A 30 15.21 -14.33 -5.96
N HIS A 31 14.73 -13.07 -6.05
CA HIS A 31 13.44 -12.68 -5.46
C HIS A 31 12.59 -11.82 -6.40
N ALA A 32 12.44 -12.26 -7.66
CA ALA A 32 11.48 -11.65 -8.57
C ALA A 32 10.05 -12.02 -8.13
N ASP A 33 9.20 -11.02 -8.00
CA ASP A 33 7.77 -11.17 -7.73
C ASP A 33 6.97 -10.31 -8.71
N GLN A 34 5.66 -10.53 -8.77
CA GLN A 34 4.77 -9.82 -9.68
C GLN A 34 3.36 -9.75 -9.11
N GLY A 35 2.58 -8.83 -9.66
CA GLY A 35 1.13 -8.82 -9.46
C GLY A 35 0.55 -7.43 -9.57
N VAL A 36 -0.63 -7.22 -8.99
CA VAL A 36 -1.34 -5.94 -9.09
C VAL A 36 -1.02 -5.08 -7.87
N SER A 37 -0.55 -3.85 -8.10
CA SER A 37 -0.55 -2.81 -7.07
C SER A 37 -1.80 -1.95 -7.20
N ILE A 38 -2.49 -1.74 -6.07
CA ILE A 38 -3.62 -0.82 -5.97
C ILE A 38 -3.22 0.29 -5.01
N VAL A 39 -3.13 1.50 -5.52
CA VAL A 39 -2.72 2.70 -4.79
C VAL A 39 -3.94 3.58 -4.57
N VAL A 40 -4.09 4.11 -3.36
CA VAL A 40 -5.09 5.12 -3.00
C VAL A 40 -4.34 6.43 -2.76
N GLN A 41 -4.63 7.43 -3.58
CA GLN A 41 -4.04 8.77 -3.48
C GLN A 41 -5.11 9.80 -3.09
N GLY A 42 -4.67 10.87 -2.44
CA GLY A 42 -5.49 12.04 -2.12
C GLY A 42 -4.60 13.25 -1.89
N ILE A 43 -5.21 14.42 -1.72
CA ILE A 43 -4.46 15.66 -1.47
C ILE A 43 -4.22 15.82 0.03
N VAL A 44 -2.94 15.91 0.43
CA VAL A 44 -2.50 16.21 1.81
C VAL A 44 -1.56 17.41 1.72
N ASP A 45 -1.83 18.46 2.50
CA ASP A 45 -1.06 19.71 2.50
C ASP A 45 -0.87 20.35 1.10
N GLY A 46 -1.81 20.10 0.17
CA GLY A 46 -1.78 20.61 -1.20
C GLY A 46 -1.05 19.71 -2.21
N GLU A 47 -0.51 18.56 -1.78
CA GLU A 47 0.23 17.63 -2.63
C GLU A 47 -0.50 16.29 -2.82
N GLU A 48 -0.41 15.71 -4.02
CA GLU A 48 -0.91 14.36 -4.29
C GLU A 48 -0.05 13.36 -3.53
N THR A 49 -0.65 12.76 -2.49
CA THR A 49 0.04 11.91 -1.53
C THR A 49 -0.54 10.51 -1.60
N THR A 50 0.32 9.50 -1.60
CA THR A 50 -0.08 8.10 -1.47
C THR A 50 -0.48 7.79 -0.02
N LEU A 51 -1.76 7.47 0.15
CA LEU A 51 -2.41 7.27 1.44
C LEU A 51 -2.40 5.79 1.84
N LEU A 52 -2.70 4.91 0.90
CA LEU A 52 -2.67 3.47 1.07
C LEU A 52 -2.06 2.83 -0.17
N ARG A 53 -1.35 1.72 0.03
CA ARG A 53 -0.91 0.86 -1.07
C ARG A 53 -1.20 -0.59 -0.71
N PHE A 54 -1.81 -1.31 -1.65
CA PHE A 54 -2.04 -2.75 -1.56
C PHE A 54 -1.19 -3.43 -2.63
N ASN A 55 -0.26 -4.27 -2.19
CA ASN A 55 0.55 -5.12 -3.05
C ASN A 55 -0.13 -6.46 -3.14
N CYS A 56 -0.87 -6.69 -4.21
CA CYS A 56 -1.50 -7.96 -4.51
C CYS A 56 -0.55 -8.82 -5.35
N PHE A 57 0.64 -9.09 -4.80
CA PHE A 57 1.67 -9.87 -5.46
C PHE A 57 1.57 -11.36 -5.13
N ASP A 58 2.24 -12.18 -5.95
CA ASP A 58 2.21 -13.64 -5.81
C ASP A 58 2.83 -14.06 -4.47
N VAL A 59 3.97 -13.46 -4.10
CA VAL A 59 4.72 -13.81 -2.88
C VAL A 59 4.62 -12.72 -1.81
N GLU A 60 4.95 -11.48 -2.13
CA GLU A 60 5.16 -10.35 -1.22
C GLU A 60 3.89 -9.51 -1.01
N ARG A 61 2.78 -10.24 -0.88
CA ARG A 61 1.46 -9.69 -0.61
C ARG A 61 1.44 -8.87 0.69
N SER A 62 1.05 -7.60 0.57
CA SER A 62 1.13 -6.65 1.67
C SER A 62 0.18 -5.47 1.50
N TYR A 63 -0.04 -4.73 2.58
CA TYR A 63 -0.70 -3.43 2.54
C TYR A 63 0.04 -2.43 3.44
N ILE A 64 0.08 -1.17 3.01
CA ILE A 64 0.89 -0.11 3.60
C ILE A 64 -0.01 1.08 3.92
N TYR A 65 0.05 1.57 5.16
CA TYR A 65 -0.59 2.83 5.55
C TYR A 65 0.38 3.99 5.47
N GLY A 66 -0.07 5.11 4.90
CA GLY A 66 0.67 6.36 4.82
C GLY A 66 2.10 6.19 4.29
N PRO A 67 2.33 5.51 3.15
CA PRO A 67 3.69 5.33 2.61
C PRO A 67 4.42 6.66 2.43
N GLU A 68 3.71 7.73 2.06
CA GLU A 68 4.26 9.07 1.87
C GLU A 68 3.89 10.04 3.01
N ASN A 69 3.32 9.55 4.12
CA ASN A 69 2.96 10.41 5.25
C ASN A 69 4.11 10.49 6.28
N PRO A 70 4.89 11.60 6.33
CA PRO A 70 5.99 11.75 7.27
C PRO A 70 5.54 11.83 8.74
N ASN A 71 4.26 12.14 8.97
CA ASN A 71 3.69 12.34 10.30
C ASN A 71 2.93 11.11 10.82
N LEU A 72 3.02 9.96 10.13
CA LEU A 72 2.33 8.73 10.55
C LEU A 72 2.90 8.25 11.90
N LYS A 73 2.03 8.19 12.92
CA LYS A 73 2.42 7.74 14.26
C LYS A 73 2.77 6.25 14.25
N SER A 74 3.94 5.90 14.77
CA SER A 74 4.34 4.51 15.00
C SER A 74 3.72 4.02 16.32
N ASP A 75 2.54 3.40 16.27
CA ASP A 75 1.90 2.81 17.47
C ASP A 75 2.58 1.49 17.94
N GLY A 76 3.88 1.32 17.71
CA GLY A 76 4.63 0.11 18.05
C GLY A 76 5.46 0.27 19.32
N PRO A 77 5.65 -0.80 20.13
CA PRO A 77 6.62 -0.75 21.23
C PRO A 77 8.01 -0.43 20.67
N MET A 78 8.71 0.57 21.22
CA MET A 78 10.05 0.97 20.72
C MET A 78 11.06 -0.17 20.65
N MET A 79 10.88 -1.24 21.44
CA MET A 79 11.72 -2.45 21.43
C MET A 79 11.64 -3.27 20.12
N LEU A 80 10.64 -3.01 19.28
CA LEU A 80 10.46 -3.62 17.95
C LEU A 80 10.86 -2.70 16.80
N ALA A 81 11.29 -1.47 17.08
CA ALA A 81 11.66 -0.48 16.06
C ALA A 81 12.78 -0.96 15.13
N GLY A 82 13.66 -1.86 15.61
CA GLY A 82 14.72 -2.51 14.83
C GLY A 82 14.29 -3.73 13.99
N ARG A 83 13.05 -4.23 14.12
CA ARG A 83 12.46 -5.22 13.19
C ARG A 83 11.61 -4.56 12.11
N THR A 84 11.37 -3.26 12.25
CA THR A 84 10.83 -2.34 11.25
C THR A 84 11.94 -1.48 10.66
N GLU A 85 13.15 -2.05 10.50
CA GLU A 85 14.25 -1.42 9.77
C GLU A 85 13.85 -1.30 8.29
N GLY A 86 13.57 -0.05 7.90
CA GLY A 86 12.98 0.35 6.62
C GLY A 86 12.04 1.56 6.74
N SER A 87 11.62 1.92 7.96
CA SER A 87 10.71 3.05 8.22
C SER A 87 11.41 4.42 8.29
N THR A 88 12.12 4.79 7.23
CA THR A 88 12.31 6.20 6.88
C THR A 88 11.56 6.43 5.57
N GLY A 89 10.32 6.92 5.67
CA GLY A 89 9.51 7.32 4.51
C GLY A 89 8.78 6.20 3.74
N MET A 90 8.47 5.05 4.37
CA MET A 90 7.76 3.94 3.71
C MET A 90 6.43 3.52 4.38
N GLY A 91 5.86 4.35 5.26
CA GLY A 91 4.60 4.05 5.95
C GLY A 91 4.64 2.79 6.83
N LYS A 92 3.47 2.33 7.27
CA LYS A 92 3.33 1.13 8.12
C LYS A 92 2.88 -0.07 7.28
N LEU A 93 3.82 -0.96 6.98
CA LEU A 93 3.62 -2.17 6.18
C LEU A 93 3.08 -3.34 7.01
N TYR A 94 2.15 -4.08 6.44
CA TYR A 94 1.60 -5.33 6.96
C TYR A 94 1.64 -6.39 5.87
N ARG A 95 2.15 -7.58 6.19
CA ARG A 95 2.10 -8.75 5.29
C ARG A 95 0.73 -9.42 5.39
N MET A 96 0.19 -9.85 4.25
CA MET A 96 -1.01 -10.68 4.24
C MET A 96 -0.62 -12.14 4.44
N ASP A 97 -1.44 -12.89 5.18
CA ASP A 97 -1.25 -14.32 5.40
C ASP A 97 -1.80 -15.11 4.21
N PRO A 98 -0.98 -15.93 3.52
CA PRO A 98 -1.42 -16.63 2.31
C PRO A 98 -2.48 -17.70 2.57
N THR A 99 -2.62 -18.17 3.81
CA THR A 99 -3.59 -19.20 4.21
C THR A 99 -4.89 -18.58 4.69
N ALA A 100 -4.81 -17.54 5.52
CA ALA A 100 -5.97 -16.91 6.16
C ALA A 100 -6.62 -15.83 5.29
N ASP A 101 -5.84 -15.05 4.54
CA ASP A 101 -6.36 -13.91 3.76
C ASP A 101 -6.77 -14.30 2.33
N GLY A 102 -6.27 -15.43 1.81
CA GLY A 102 -6.65 -15.96 0.50
C GLY A 102 -6.12 -15.14 -0.68
N ASN A 103 -6.97 -14.88 -1.68
CA ASN A 103 -6.60 -14.09 -2.86
C ASN A 103 -6.43 -12.60 -2.48
N PRO A 104 -5.26 -11.99 -2.71
CA PRO A 104 -4.98 -10.65 -2.20
C PRO A 104 -5.81 -9.55 -2.87
N ILE A 105 -6.19 -9.70 -4.14
CA ILE A 105 -7.08 -8.75 -4.84
C ILE A 105 -8.48 -8.82 -4.24
N GLY A 106 -9.05 -10.04 -4.13
CA GLY A 106 -10.37 -10.26 -3.54
C GLY A 106 -10.46 -9.76 -2.10
N TRP A 107 -9.42 -10.04 -1.30
CA TRP A 107 -9.30 -9.50 0.06
C TRP A 107 -9.28 -7.97 0.05
N THR A 108 -8.46 -7.35 -0.81
CA THR A 108 -8.31 -5.90 -0.89
C THR A 108 -9.63 -5.20 -1.23
N ILE A 109 -10.36 -5.69 -2.24
CA ILE A 109 -11.67 -5.14 -2.60
C ILE A 109 -12.68 -5.29 -1.45
N LYS A 110 -12.71 -6.44 -0.77
CA LYS A 110 -13.60 -6.69 0.38
C LYS A 110 -13.26 -5.79 1.58
N THR A 111 -11.97 -5.61 1.85
CA THR A 111 -11.47 -4.73 2.92
C THR A 111 -11.83 -3.28 2.61
N MET A 112 -11.52 -2.76 1.43
CA MET A 112 -11.87 -1.39 1.05
C MET A 112 -13.38 -1.14 1.13
N LYS A 113 -14.20 -2.09 0.68
CA LYS A 113 -15.67 -1.99 0.75
C LYS A 113 -16.21 -1.74 2.16
N SER A 114 -15.52 -2.24 3.19
CA SER A 114 -16.02 -2.22 4.58
C SER A 114 -15.20 -1.37 5.54
N LYS A 115 -13.94 -1.08 5.21
CA LYS A 115 -12.94 -0.50 6.12
C LYS A 115 -12.18 0.68 5.55
N LEU A 116 -12.44 1.11 4.30
CA LEU A 116 -11.68 2.21 3.71
C LEU A 116 -11.67 3.49 4.58
N PRO A 117 -12.78 3.97 5.17
CA PRO A 117 -12.74 5.16 6.02
C PRO A 117 -11.81 5.00 7.24
N ASP A 118 -11.94 3.88 7.97
CA ASP A 118 -11.07 3.56 9.12
C ASP A 118 -9.59 3.47 8.70
N MET A 119 -9.33 2.93 7.50
CA MET A 119 -7.98 2.80 6.98
C MET A 119 -7.35 4.15 6.63
N LEU A 120 -8.13 5.07 6.08
CA LEU A 120 -7.67 6.43 5.76
C LEU A 120 -7.39 7.23 7.03
N GLU A 121 -8.25 7.10 8.06
CA GLU A 121 -8.02 7.69 9.37
C GLU A 121 -6.69 7.17 9.97
N ARG A 122 -6.45 5.86 9.87
CA ARG A 122 -5.19 5.25 10.30
C ARG A 122 -3.98 5.68 9.47
N ALA A 123 -4.16 6.00 8.20
CA ALA A 123 -3.10 6.54 7.33
C ALA A 123 -2.74 7.99 7.69
N GLY A 124 -3.41 8.59 8.67
CA GLY A 124 -3.13 9.94 9.19
C GLY A 124 -3.90 11.04 8.47
N ILE A 125 -5.00 10.72 7.77
CA ILE A 125 -5.88 11.71 7.15
C ILE A 125 -6.99 12.07 8.13
N PRO A 126 -7.15 13.36 8.50
CA PRO A 126 -8.30 13.81 9.29
C PRO A 126 -9.60 13.70 8.48
N ARG A 127 -10.74 13.53 9.17
CA ARG A 127 -12.07 13.51 8.54
C ARG A 127 -12.48 14.86 7.96
#